data_AF-A0A2E0Z0Z3-F1
#
_entry.id   AF-A0A2E0Z0Z3-F1
#
_cell.length_a   1.000
_cell.length_b   1.000
_cell.length_c   1.000
_cell.angle_alpha   90.00
_cell.angle_beta   90.00
_cell.angle_gamma   90.00
#
_symmetry.space_group_name_H-M   'P 1'
#
loop_
_entity.id
_entity.type
_entity.pdbx_description
1 polymer ?
#
loop_
_entity_poly.entity_id
_entity_poly.type
_entity_poly.pdbx_seq_one_letter_code
_entity_poly.pdbx_strand_id
1 'polypeptide(L)'
;MAELTTPTLWELFKNGVTWLSNLKRASQARKKESRKAVRSIITAARETAVYMREMNDTGQRNHGKEARLSTHWTTLGFELQDLGIDKLAKRCQIKGKYWSDPDHYDGDFMEKADVSLERMERLAREILAEIDK
;
A
#
# COMPACT_ATOMS: atom_id res chain seq x y z
N MET A 1 27.59 14.36 -3.22
CA MET A 1 26.51 13.68 -2.49
C MET A 1 25.22 13.98 -3.23
N ALA A 2 24.60 12.97 -3.84
CA ALA A 2 23.34 13.18 -4.56
C ALA A 2 22.20 13.14 -3.53
N GLU A 3 21.55 14.27 -3.29
CA GLU A 3 20.30 14.30 -2.53
C GLU A 3 19.22 13.63 -3.39
N LEU A 4 18.90 12.39 -3.07
CA LEU A 4 17.77 11.67 -3.66
C LEU A 4 16.48 12.27 -3.09
N THR A 5 15.86 13.17 -3.84
CA THR A 5 14.56 13.75 -3.49
C THR A 5 13.50 12.64 -3.43
N THR A 6 13.01 12.33 -2.23
CA THR A 6 11.82 11.47 -2.09
C THR A 6 10.66 12.08 -2.88
N PRO A 7 10.02 11.34 -3.80
CA PRO A 7 8.92 11.86 -4.59
C PRO A 7 7.82 12.41 -3.69
N THR A 8 7.35 13.62 -3.98
CA THR A 8 6.22 14.17 -3.24
C THR A 8 4.97 13.32 -3.45
N LEU A 9 4.06 13.27 -2.47
CA LEU A 9 2.76 12.62 -2.61
C LEU A 9 2.03 13.02 -3.90
N TRP A 10 2.22 14.27 -4.34
CA TRP A 10 1.69 14.82 -5.59
C TRP A 10 2.26 14.14 -6.84
N GLU A 11 3.55 13.81 -6.86
CA GLU A 11 4.16 13.05 -7.96
C GLU A 11 3.69 11.60 -7.99
N LEU A 12 3.36 11.03 -6.83
CA LEU A 12 2.70 9.73 -6.74
C LEU A 12 1.26 9.81 -7.29
N PHE A 13 0.63 10.98 -7.14
CA PHE A 13 -0.75 11.23 -7.52
C PHE A 13 -0.95 11.64 -8.99
N LYS A 14 0.07 12.12 -9.72
CA LYS A 14 -0.09 12.59 -11.12
C LYS A 14 -0.82 11.60 -12.05
N ASN A 15 -0.61 10.29 -11.88
CA ASN A 15 -1.37 9.26 -12.61
C ASN A 15 -2.71 8.92 -11.92
N GLY A 16 -2.78 9.09 -10.60
CA GLY A 16 -3.99 8.95 -9.79
C GLY A 16 -5.06 10.01 -10.11
N VAL A 17 -4.69 11.21 -10.56
CA VAL A 17 -5.64 12.26 -10.98
C VAL A 17 -6.48 11.81 -12.18
N THR A 18 -5.84 11.22 -13.20
CA THR A 18 -6.54 10.70 -14.38
C THR A 18 -7.44 9.51 -14.00
N TRP A 19 -6.92 8.59 -13.19
CA TRP A 19 -7.72 7.49 -12.65
C TRP A 19 -8.93 7.99 -11.85
N LEU A 20 -8.77 8.97 -10.96
CA LEU A 20 -9.85 9.57 -10.17
C LEU A 20 -10.90 10.24 -11.05
N SER A 21 -10.48 11.00 -12.06
CA SER A 21 -11.38 11.61 -13.04
C SER A 21 -12.19 10.57 -13.81
N ASN A 22 -11.57 9.45 -14.17
CA ASN A 22 -12.26 8.32 -14.80
C ASN A 22 -13.20 7.62 -13.82
N LEU A 23 -12.77 7.43 -12.57
CA LEU A 23 -13.56 6.78 -11.52
C LEU A 23 -14.81 7.60 -11.15
N LYS A 24 -14.73 8.93 -11.12
CA LYS A 24 -15.90 9.80 -10.89
C LYS A 24 -17.01 9.56 -11.90
N ARG A 25 -16.65 9.26 -13.16
CA ARG A 25 -17.56 8.95 -14.26
C ARG A 25 -17.91 7.46 -14.38
N ALA A 26 -17.25 6.60 -13.62
CA ALA A 26 -17.44 5.16 -13.67
C ALA A 26 -18.76 4.72 -13.01
N SER A 27 -19.14 3.47 -13.27
CA SER A 27 -20.31 2.83 -12.66
C SER A 27 -20.20 2.75 -11.13
N GLN A 28 -21.36 2.63 -10.46
CA GLN A 28 -21.39 2.42 -9.01
C GLN A 28 -20.67 1.14 -8.57
N ALA A 29 -20.72 0.09 -9.40
CA ALA A 29 -19.98 -1.14 -9.18
C ALA A 29 -18.47 -0.87 -9.12
N ARG A 30 -17.93 -0.10 -10.08
CA ARG A 30 -16.50 0.25 -10.13
C ARG A 30 -16.08 1.14 -8.95
N LYS A 31 -16.93 2.09 -8.56
CA LYS A 31 -16.71 2.92 -7.36
C LYS A 31 -16.68 2.09 -6.07
N LYS A 32 -17.59 1.12 -5.95
CA LYS A 32 -17.64 0.20 -4.79
C LYS A 32 -16.40 -0.69 -4.71
N GLU A 33 -15.96 -1.24 -5.84
CA GLU A 33 -14.73 -2.03 -5.95
C GLU A 33 -13.51 -1.19 -5.55
N SER A 34 -13.39 0.01 -6.10
CA SER A 34 -12.29 0.94 -5.78
C SER A 34 -12.26 1.28 -4.29
N ARG A 35 -13.41 1.60 -3.70
CA ARG A 35 -13.53 1.88 -2.26
C ARG A 35 -13.11 0.68 -1.41
N LYS A 36 -13.48 -0.54 -1.81
CA LYS A 36 -13.11 -1.77 -1.11
C LYS A 36 -11.59 -1.98 -1.12
N ALA A 37 -10.95 -1.88 -2.29
CA ALA A 37 -9.50 -2.05 -2.41
C ALA A 37 -8.75 -0.99 -1.58
N VAL A 38 -9.14 0.29 -1.70
CA VAL A 38 -8.48 1.38 -0.97
C VAL A 38 -8.65 1.26 0.55
N ARG A 39 -9.82 0.85 1.04
CA ARG A 39 -10.02 0.54 2.47
C ARG A 39 -9.12 -0.61 2.94
N SER A 40 -8.91 -1.60 2.08
CA SER A 40 -8.09 -2.77 2.42
C SER A 40 -6.60 -2.40 2.54
N ILE A 41 -6.11 -1.37 1.83
CA ILE A 41 -4.77 -0.79 2.08
C ILE A 41 -4.65 -0.30 3.53
N ILE A 42 -5.67 0.41 4.05
CA ILE A 42 -5.66 0.94 5.42
C ILE A 42 -5.61 -0.21 6.43
N THR A 43 -6.44 -1.24 6.22
CA THR A 43 -6.44 -2.44 7.06
C THR A 43 -5.09 -3.15 7.04
N ALA A 44 -4.54 -3.41 5.86
CA ALA A 44 -3.23 -4.04 5.71
C ALA A 44 -2.12 -3.24 6.39
N ALA A 45 -2.13 -1.92 6.24
CA ALA A 45 -1.15 -1.02 6.86
C ALA A 45 -1.19 -1.14 8.39
N ARG A 46 -2.38 -1.14 8.97
CA ARG A 46 -2.58 -1.25 10.42
C ARG A 46 -2.23 -2.63 10.96
N GLU A 47 -2.64 -3.69 10.28
CA GLU A 47 -2.28 -5.07 10.65
C GLU A 47 -0.76 -5.25 10.65
N THR A 48 -0.10 -4.68 9.64
CA THR A 48 1.37 -4.70 9.55
C THR A 48 2.01 -3.92 10.69
N ALA A 49 1.49 -2.74 11.04
CA ALA A 49 2.02 -1.94 12.14
C ALA A 49 1.85 -2.63 13.49
N VAL A 50 0.72 -3.32 13.72
CA VAL A 50 0.48 -4.14 14.91
C VAL A 50 1.49 -5.28 14.98
N TYR A 51 1.71 -6.00 13.88
CA TYR A 51 2.70 -7.07 13.84
C TYR A 51 4.12 -6.57 14.12
N MET A 52 4.53 -5.47 13.50
CA MET A 52 5.83 -4.86 13.74
C MET A 52 6.02 -4.47 15.21
N ARG A 53 4.99 -3.90 15.85
CA ARG A 53 5.04 -3.57 17.28
C ARG A 53 5.20 -4.83 18.13
N GLU A 54 4.40 -5.86 17.88
CA GLU A 54 4.48 -7.14 18.61
C GLU A 54 5.87 -7.79 18.47
N MET A 55 6.42 -7.78 17.25
CA MET A 55 7.77 -8.27 17.00
C MET A 55 8.82 -7.46 17.77
N ASN A 56 8.69 -6.13 17.83
CA ASN A 56 9.58 -5.26 18.60
C ASN A 56 9.45 -5.49 20.12
N ASP A 57 8.23 -5.70 20.61
CA ASP A 57 7.95 -5.88 22.04
C ASP A 57 8.42 -7.26 22.54
N THR A 58 8.37 -8.29 21.69
CA THR A 58 8.65 -9.69 22.08
C THR A 58 9.99 -10.22 21.55
N GLY A 59 10.56 -9.60 20.52
CA GLY A 59 11.70 -10.13 19.77
C GLY A 59 11.39 -11.39 18.96
N GLN A 60 10.13 -11.83 18.91
CA GLN A 60 9.72 -13.08 18.26
C GLN A 60 8.99 -12.82 16.95
N ARG A 61 9.36 -13.59 15.93
CA ARG A 61 8.66 -13.60 14.63
C ARG A 61 7.50 -14.58 14.67
N ASN A 62 6.42 -14.23 13.99
CA ASN A 62 5.28 -15.10 13.80
C ASN A 62 5.08 -15.37 12.30
N HIS A 63 5.60 -16.49 11.84
CA HIS A 63 5.55 -16.88 10.42
C HIS A 63 4.12 -16.99 9.86
N GLY A 64 3.13 -17.35 10.70
CA GLY A 64 1.73 -17.35 10.29
C GLY A 64 1.21 -15.94 9.98
N LYS A 65 1.58 -14.94 10.79
CA LYS A 65 1.27 -13.53 10.53
C LYS A 65 2.00 -13.01 9.30
N GLU A 66 3.26 -13.37 9.12
CA GLU A 66 4.07 -13.00 7.94
C GLU A 66 3.45 -13.55 6.65
N ALA A 67 3.11 -14.84 6.60
CA ALA A 67 2.47 -15.46 5.44
C ALA A 67 1.13 -14.80 5.10
N ARG A 68 0.33 -14.46 6.12
CA ARG A 68 -0.93 -13.72 5.94
C ARG A 68 -0.68 -12.32 5.37
N LEU A 69 0.27 -11.56 5.93
CA LEU A 69 0.62 -10.24 5.44
C LEU A 69 1.12 -10.31 4.00
N SER A 70 1.98 -11.26 3.68
CA SER A 70 2.48 -11.50 2.31
C SER A 70 1.35 -11.70 1.31
N THR A 71 0.42 -12.62 1.62
CA THR A 71 -0.74 -12.92 0.77
C THR A 71 -1.65 -11.69 0.62
N HIS A 72 -1.92 -11.00 1.72
CA HIS A 72 -2.81 -9.83 1.72
C HIS A 72 -2.25 -8.69 0.87
N TRP A 73 -0.98 -8.33 1.09
CA TRP A 73 -0.31 -7.29 0.31
C TRP A 73 -0.16 -7.66 -1.17
N THR A 74 0.08 -8.93 -1.49
CA THR A 74 0.14 -9.42 -2.88
C THR A 74 -1.22 -9.29 -3.56
N THR A 75 -2.29 -9.71 -2.89
CA THR A 75 -3.67 -9.61 -3.41
C THR A 75 -4.05 -8.15 -3.67
N LEU A 76 -3.75 -7.25 -2.73
CA LEU A 76 -3.96 -5.81 -2.92
C LEU A 76 -3.15 -5.26 -4.10
N GLY A 77 -1.95 -5.79 -4.32
CA GLY A 77 -1.15 -5.46 -5.50
C GLY A 77 -1.91 -5.70 -6.81
N PHE A 78 -2.54 -6.86 -6.95
CA PHE A 78 -3.34 -7.19 -8.13
C PHE A 78 -4.62 -6.35 -8.21
N GLU A 79 -5.38 -6.22 -7.11
CA GLU A 79 -6.62 -5.43 -7.09
C GLU A 79 -6.35 -3.98 -7.51
N LEU A 80 -5.27 -3.37 -7.03
CA LEU A 80 -4.93 -1.98 -7.36
C LEU A 80 -4.43 -1.84 -8.80
N GLN A 81 -3.77 -2.86 -9.34
CA GLN A 81 -3.35 -2.90 -10.74
C GLN A 81 -4.58 -2.98 -11.66
N ASP A 82 -5.55 -3.83 -11.35
CA ASP A 82 -6.82 -3.95 -12.07
C ASP A 82 -7.65 -2.65 -11.98
N LEU A 83 -7.46 -1.89 -10.91
CA LEU A 83 -8.04 -0.57 -10.74
C LEU A 83 -7.34 0.52 -11.58
N GLY A 84 -6.11 0.30 -12.03
CA GLY A 84 -5.29 1.30 -12.74
C GLY A 84 -4.48 2.22 -11.80
N ILE A 85 -4.20 1.76 -10.58
CA ILE A 85 -3.47 2.50 -9.53
C ILE A 85 -2.05 1.92 -9.37
N ASP A 86 -1.30 1.87 -10.48
CA ASP A 86 -0.05 1.09 -10.61
C ASP A 86 1.01 1.42 -9.56
N LYS A 87 1.15 2.69 -9.16
CA LYS A 87 2.14 3.10 -8.16
C LYS A 87 1.83 2.54 -6.77
N LEU A 88 0.56 2.41 -6.41
CA LEU A 88 0.18 1.77 -5.15
C LEU A 88 0.27 0.25 -5.27
N ALA A 89 -0.18 -0.31 -6.41
CA ALA A 89 -0.06 -1.72 -6.72
C ALA A 89 1.39 -2.22 -6.54
N LYS A 90 2.36 -1.52 -7.12
CA LYS A 90 3.79 -1.86 -7.01
C LYS A 90 4.28 -1.85 -5.56
N ARG A 91 3.85 -0.89 -4.73
CA ARG A 91 4.22 -0.84 -3.31
C ARG A 91 3.61 -2.00 -2.51
N CYS A 92 2.35 -2.34 -2.79
CA CYS A 92 1.70 -3.50 -2.21
C CYS A 92 2.44 -4.79 -2.59
N GLN A 93 2.83 -4.95 -3.87
CA GLN A 93 3.63 -6.10 -4.30
C GLN A 93 5.00 -6.18 -3.60
N ILE A 94 5.69 -5.04 -3.41
CA ILE A 94 6.95 -4.99 -2.65
C ILE A 94 6.73 -5.43 -1.20
N LYS A 95 5.66 -4.97 -0.52
CA LYS A 95 5.32 -5.46 0.83
C LYS A 95 4.97 -6.95 0.84
N GLY A 96 4.26 -7.43 -0.19
CA GLY A 96 3.93 -8.85 -0.33
C GLY A 96 5.19 -9.71 -0.37
N LYS A 97 6.16 -9.32 -1.21
CA LYS A 97 7.44 -10.01 -1.34
C LYS A 97 8.31 -9.88 -0.08
N TYR A 98 8.26 -8.76 0.61
CA TYR A 98 8.96 -8.63 1.87
C TYR A 98 8.43 -9.58 2.93
N TRP A 99 7.12 -9.64 3.12
CA TRP A 99 6.56 -10.51 4.15
C TRP A 99 6.66 -12.01 3.79
N SER A 100 6.98 -12.36 2.54
CA SER A 100 7.36 -13.75 2.19
C SER A 100 8.78 -14.11 2.61
N ASP A 101 9.68 -13.13 2.71
CA ASP A 101 11.04 -13.31 3.20
C ASP A 101 11.60 -11.99 3.79
N PRO A 102 11.27 -11.70 5.07
CA PRO A 102 11.69 -10.45 5.72
C PRO A 102 13.20 -10.28 5.86
N ASP A 103 13.97 -11.35 5.80
CA ASP A 103 15.43 -11.32 5.93
C ASP A 103 16.12 -10.96 4.60
N HIS A 104 15.38 -11.01 3.49
CA HIS A 104 15.88 -10.71 2.16
C HIS A 104 16.12 -9.21 1.91
N TYR A 105 15.38 -8.34 2.59
CA TYR A 105 15.44 -6.89 2.40
C TYR A 105 15.84 -6.17 3.68
N ASP A 106 16.86 -5.30 3.59
CA ASP A 106 17.25 -4.44 4.70
C ASP A 106 16.28 -3.25 4.89
N GLY A 107 16.38 -2.59 6.05
CA GLY A 107 15.56 -1.42 6.38
C GLY A 107 15.75 -0.27 5.37
N ASP A 108 16.97 -0.12 4.87
CA ASP A 108 17.35 0.85 3.84
C ASP A 108 16.56 0.66 2.54
N PHE A 109 16.40 -0.57 2.07
CA PHE A 109 15.60 -0.90 0.91
C PHE A 109 14.14 -0.51 1.11
N MET A 110 13.59 -0.76 2.29
CA MET A 110 12.21 -0.42 2.62
C MET A 110 11.93 1.07 2.64
N GLU A 111 12.88 1.84 3.14
CA GLU A 111 12.82 3.29 3.15
C GLU A 111 12.97 3.87 1.74
N LYS A 112 13.96 3.40 0.97
CA LYS A 112 14.22 3.81 -0.43
C LYS A 112 13.09 3.43 -1.39
N ALA A 113 12.43 2.30 -1.16
CA ALA A 113 11.27 1.88 -1.95
C ALA A 113 9.99 2.69 -1.62
N ASP A 114 10.08 3.64 -0.67
CA ASP A 114 8.98 4.50 -0.24
C ASP A 114 7.74 3.71 0.19
N VAL A 115 7.95 2.66 0.97
CA VAL A 115 6.91 1.69 1.37
C VAL A 115 6.52 1.88 2.83
N SER A 116 6.49 3.12 3.33
CA SER A 116 6.08 3.36 4.71
C SER A 116 4.57 3.14 4.86
N LEU A 117 4.18 2.45 5.94
CA LEU A 117 2.78 2.12 6.21
C LEU A 117 1.95 3.39 6.41
N GLU A 118 2.52 4.39 7.08
CA GLU A 118 1.88 5.68 7.31
C GLU A 118 1.61 6.45 6.01
N ARG A 119 2.58 6.49 5.09
CA ARG A 119 2.38 7.16 3.79
C ARG A 119 1.32 6.44 2.95
N MET A 120 1.31 5.11 2.96
CA MET A 120 0.30 4.29 2.30
C MET A 120 -1.10 4.52 2.88
N GLU A 121 -1.24 4.55 4.22
CA GLU A 121 -2.53 4.81 4.88
C GLU A 121 -3.02 6.24 4.58
N ARG A 122 -2.15 7.25 4.68
CA ARG A 122 -2.51 8.64 4.37
C ARG A 122 -3.02 8.78 2.94
N LEU A 123 -2.29 8.24 1.97
CA LEU A 123 -2.68 8.30 0.57
C LEU A 123 -4.00 7.55 0.31
N ALA A 124 -4.21 6.39 0.94
CA ALA A 124 -5.47 5.67 0.84
C ALA A 124 -6.66 6.50 1.40
N ARG A 125 -6.46 7.25 2.48
CA ARG A 125 -7.48 8.15 3.04
C ARG A 125 -7.80 9.31 2.10
N GLU A 126 -6.79 9.91 1.49
CA GLU A 126 -6.96 10.99 0.50
C GLU A 126 -7.76 10.50 -0.72
N ILE A 127 -7.47 9.30 -1.22
CA ILE A 127 -8.23 8.68 -2.30
C ILE A 127 -9.69 8.44 -1.89
N LEU A 128 -9.94 7.89 -0.70
CA LEU A 128 -11.31 7.66 -0.23
C LEU A 128 -12.11 8.96 -0.13
N ALA A 129 -11.48 10.03 0.39
CA ALA A 129 -12.12 11.33 0.47
C ALA A 129 -12.50 11.87 -0.93
N GLU A 130 -11.71 11.58 -1.96
CA GLU A 130 -12.01 12.00 -3.33
C GLU A 130 -13.07 11.15 -4.01
N ILE A 131 -13.18 9.86 -3.66
CA ILE A 131 -14.26 8.96 -4.14
C ILE A 131 -15.63 9.35 -3.55
N ASP A 132 -15.63 9.95 -2.36
CA ASP A 132 -16.83 10.26 -1.58
C ASP A 132 -17.42 11.65 -1.87
N LYS A 133 -16.71 12.46 -2.66
CA LYS A 133 -17.19 13.72 -3.21
C LYS A 133 -18.10 13.48 -4.41
#